data_AF-A0A4U0WHJ5-F1
#
_entry.id   AF-A0A4U0WHJ5-F1
#
_cell.length_a   1.000
_cell.length_b   1.000
_cell.length_c   1.000
_cell.angle_alpha   90.00
_cell.angle_beta   90.00
_cell.angle_gamma   90.00
#
_symmetry.space_group_name_H-M   'P 1'
#
loop_
_entity.id
_entity.type
_entity.pdbx_description
1 polymer ?
#
loop_
_entity_poly.entity_id
_entity_poly.type
_entity_poly.pdbx_seq_one_letter_code
_entity_poly.pdbx_strand_id
1 'polypeptide(L)'
;MAGYKRPTVQQRLAATRPSGRAFGAGKPKGAGPATDEVPADSTFPAPLVLPGDELSFDPKYPPQSFRSWKQLKERNAVTDRRRTIYVVAPPKVTQDVQFVDHWAVPEGIADAIKAPAVEDIVNYLQAFYHGLPVRVLHEPELCFVDWEDGVRKKVSSESDRARKPRDVALATGSEAIHIRVRKYESFPAQLNLNNLLDVAISILPDDAYALLMIVNHDLYEDEDDDFCCGRAYGGSRVAVVSTASPTLGTTQSRRHLELLWLSRVCKTASHELGHCFGIDHCIYYACVMQGTAGLSEDARQPPYVCPVDSAKLLTATGADEMDWLRALLGFCERFGDDALFAAFAAWLRVRLEEVGVKDLEE
;
A
#
# COMPACT_ATOMS: atom_id res chain seq x y z
N MET A 1 23.74 11.29 -0.40
CA MET A 1 22.74 10.37 0.15
C MET A 1 23.45 9.40 1.06
N ALA A 2 22.83 9.04 2.17
CA ALA A 2 23.44 8.23 3.24
C ALA A 2 23.82 6.82 2.73
N GLY A 3 24.97 6.69 2.07
CA GLY A 3 25.47 5.44 1.49
C GLY A 3 24.83 5.03 0.15
N TYR A 4 23.58 5.39 -0.13
CA TYR A 4 22.89 5.02 -1.38
C TYR A 4 23.50 5.67 -2.63
N LYS A 5 23.74 4.85 -3.66
CA LYS A 5 24.21 5.27 -4.99
C LYS A 5 23.19 4.88 -6.05
N ARG A 6 22.56 5.89 -6.66
CA ARG A 6 21.58 5.67 -7.72
C ARG A 6 22.17 4.86 -8.89
N PRO A 7 21.46 3.84 -9.41
CA PRO A 7 21.86 3.15 -10.63
C PRO A 7 22.08 4.11 -11.79
N THR A 8 23.02 3.80 -12.69
CA THR A 8 23.34 4.66 -13.85
C THR A 8 22.16 4.77 -14.80
N VAL A 9 22.16 5.79 -15.66
CA VAL A 9 21.12 5.98 -16.68
C VAL A 9 20.90 4.72 -17.53
N GLN A 10 21.98 4.07 -17.97
CA GLN A 10 21.91 2.82 -18.74
C GLN A 10 21.30 1.67 -17.94
N GLN A 11 21.62 1.56 -16.64
CA GLN A 11 21.03 0.53 -15.77
C GLN A 11 19.53 0.78 -15.57
N ARG A 12 19.11 2.05 -15.41
CA ARG A 12 17.69 2.41 -15.28
C ARG A 12 16.91 2.12 -16.55
N LEU A 13 17.45 2.48 -17.73
CA LEU A 13 16.87 2.13 -19.02
C LEU A 13 16.78 0.61 -19.24
N ALA A 14 17.81 -0.12 -18.87
CA ALA A 14 17.79 -1.58 -18.95
C ALA A 14 16.71 -2.17 -18.03
N ALA A 15 16.49 -1.56 -16.87
CA ALA A 15 15.54 -2.03 -15.88
C ALA A 15 14.06 -1.86 -16.30
N THR A 16 13.73 -0.91 -17.18
CA THR A 16 12.36 -0.76 -17.72
C THR A 16 12.04 -1.77 -18.82
N ARG A 17 13.03 -2.54 -19.29
CA ARG A 17 12.91 -3.36 -20.51
C ARG A 17 12.78 -4.85 -20.22
N PRO A 18 11.95 -5.58 -21.00
CA PRO A 18 11.79 -7.02 -20.82
C PRO A 18 13.07 -7.81 -21.16
N SER A 19 13.95 -7.23 -21.99
CA SER A 19 15.25 -7.81 -22.35
C SER A 19 16.31 -7.63 -21.25
N GLY A 20 16.12 -6.67 -20.33
CA GLY A 20 17.14 -6.27 -19.35
C GLY A 20 18.38 -5.62 -19.97
N ARG A 21 18.29 -5.13 -21.21
CA ARG A 21 19.40 -4.45 -21.91
C ARG A 21 18.92 -3.09 -22.39
N ALA A 22 19.67 -2.04 -22.07
CA ALA A 22 19.62 -0.80 -22.85
C ALA A 22 20.08 -1.15 -24.27
N PHE A 23 19.45 -0.63 -25.33
CA PHE A 23 19.92 -0.93 -26.68
C PHE A 23 21.40 -0.54 -26.81
N GLY A 24 22.21 -1.45 -27.35
CA GLY A 24 23.46 -1.04 -27.99
C GLY A 24 23.14 -0.27 -29.26
N ALA A 25 24.10 0.46 -29.82
CA ALA A 25 23.98 1.23 -31.07
C ALA A 25 23.72 0.36 -32.33
N GLY A 26 22.64 -0.45 -32.31
CA GLY A 26 22.25 -1.40 -33.34
C GLY A 26 20.82 -1.87 -33.08
N LYS A 27 19.86 -1.22 -33.73
CA LYS A 27 18.41 -1.47 -33.68
C LYS A 27 18.06 -2.95 -33.98
N PRO A 28 17.16 -3.57 -33.20
CA PRO A 28 16.22 -4.55 -33.72
C PRO A 28 14.83 -3.89 -33.90
N LYS A 29 14.27 -3.99 -35.10
CA LYS A 29 12.87 -3.65 -35.39
C LYS A 29 11.96 -4.67 -34.71
N GLY A 30 10.98 -4.22 -33.90
CA GLY A 30 9.81 -5.03 -33.55
C GLY A 30 9.58 -5.37 -32.07
N ALA A 31 9.84 -4.47 -31.12
CA ALA A 31 9.31 -4.61 -29.76
C ALA A 31 8.49 -3.34 -29.42
N GLY A 32 7.29 -3.51 -28.84
CA GLY A 32 6.34 -2.42 -28.48
C GLY A 32 6.90 -1.38 -27.49
N PRO A 33 6.06 -0.54 -26.87
CA PRO A 33 6.17 0.94 -26.75
C PRO A 33 7.29 1.47 -25.83
N ALA A 34 8.34 0.70 -25.57
CA ALA A 34 9.50 1.14 -24.83
C ALA A 34 10.43 1.98 -25.72
N THR A 35 10.17 3.29 -25.78
CA THR A 35 11.02 4.27 -26.45
C THR A 35 12.47 4.26 -25.93
N ASP A 36 13.40 4.75 -26.75
CA ASP A 36 14.85 4.78 -26.48
C ASP A 36 15.30 5.86 -25.50
N GLU A 37 14.36 6.66 -25.01
CA GLU A 37 14.64 7.83 -24.18
C GLU A 37 14.42 7.58 -22.70
N VAL A 38 15.32 8.16 -21.90
CA VAL A 38 15.27 8.14 -20.44
C VAL A 38 14.19 9.13 -20.02
N PRO A 39 13.20 8.73 -19.21
CA PRO A 39 12.27 9.68 -18.63
C PRO A 39 13.05 10.77 -17.89
N ALA A 40 12.70 12.04 -18.12
CA ALA A 40 13.45 13.17 -17.61
C ALA A 40 13.57 13.10 -16.08
N ASP A 41 14.75 13.42 -15.54
CA ASP A 41 14.96 13.44 -14.08
C ASP A 41 14.07 14.49 -13.37
N SER A 42 13.57 15.48 -14.11
CA SER A 42 12.55 16.44 -13.64
C SER A 42 11.20 15.78 -13.35
N THR A 43 10.90 14.68 -14.05
CA THR A 43 9.64 13.95 -13.96
C THR A 43 9.76 12.78 -12.99
N PHE A 44 10.90 12.08 -13.03
CA PHE A 44 11.22 10.96 -12.15
C PHE A 44 12.60 11.16 -11.50
N PRO A 45 12.66 11.84 -10.34
CA PRO A 45 13.91 12.06 -9.61
C PRO A 45 14.43 10.76 -8.96
N ALA A 46 15.61 10.86 -8.35
CA ALA A 46 16.16 9.81 -7.50
C ALA A 46 15.36 9.65 -6.19
N PRO A 47 15.42 8.49 -5.52
CA PRO A 47 15.01 8.35 -4.12
C PRO A 47 15.58 9.46 -3.23
N LEU A 48 14.77 10.04 -2.35
CA LEU A 48 15.18 11.10 -1.42
C LEU A 48 15.65 10.49 -0.08
N VAL A 49 16.90 10.01 -0.05
CA VAL A 49 17.44 9.22 1.08
C VAL A 49 18.17 10.09 2.13
N LEU A 50 17.68 10.05 3.37
CA LEU A 50 18.26 10.63 4.59
C LEU A 50 18.90 9.54 5.49
N PRO A 51 19.76 9.90 6.46
CA PRO A 51 20.19 8.95 7.49
C PRO A 51 18.99 8.40 8.28
N GLY A 52 18.92 7.08 8.44
CA GLY A 52 17.81 6.39 9.11
C GLY A 52 16.67 5.95 8.20
N ASP A 53 16.74 6.27 6.90
CA ASP A 53 15.83 5.74 5.88
C ASP A 53 16.21 4.28 5.54
N GLU A 54 15.28 3.51 4.97
CA GLU A 54 15.49 2.09 4.63
C GLU A 54 16.74 1.90 3.75
N LEU A 55 16.85 2.70 2.68
CA LEU A 55 18.02 2.68 1.77
C LEU A 55 19.30 3.23 2.39
N SER A 56 19.23 3.88 3.55
CA SER A 56 20.42 4.21 4.34
C SER A 56 20.91 3.01 5.16
N PHE A 57 20.00 2.14 5.62
CA PHE A 57 20.35 0.91 6.34
C PHE A 57 20.82 -0.19 5.40
N ASP A 58 20.17 -0.34 4.25
CA ASP A 58 20.59 -1.22 3.17
C ASP A 58 20.77 -0.48 1.82
N PRO A 59 21.89 0.24 1.63
CA PRO A 59 22.20 0.91 0.36
C PRO A 59 22.34 -0.02 -0.85
N LYS A 60 22.38 -1.33 -0.62
CA LYS A 60 22.57 -2.37 -1.65
C LYS A 60 21.34 -3.26 -1.79
N TYR A 61 20.19 -2.84 -1.28
CA TYR A 61 18.92 -3.55 -1.43
C TYR A 61 18.77 -4.05 -2.88
N PRO A 62 18.45 -5.34 -3.10
CA PRO A 62 18.51 -5.93 -4.42
C PRO A 62 17.47 -5.27 -5.35
N PRO A 63 17.89 -4.66 -6.48
CA PRO A 63 16.95 -4.03 -7.39
C PRO A 63 16.13 -5.08 -8.16
N GLN A 64 14.82 -4.86 -8.25
CA GLN A 64 13.94 -5.66 -9.10
C GLN A 64 13.66 -4.94 -10.44
N SER A 65 14.31 -5.37 -11.51
CA SER A 65 14.03 -4.91 -12.87
C SER A 65 12.71 -5.47 -13.43
N PHE A 66 12.18 -4.88 -14.50
CA PHE A 66 11.02 -5.43 -15.23
C PHE A 66 11.30 -6.85 -15.76
N ARG A 67 12.51 -7.11 -16.25
CA ARG A 67 12.90 -8.46 -16.69
C ARG A 67 12.88 -9.48 -15.55
N SER A 68 13.48 -9.17 -14.40
CA SER A 68 13.52 -10.08 -13.25
C SER A 68 12.11 -10.33 -12.72
N TRP A 69 11.29 -9.29 -12.62
CA TRP A 69 9.88 -9.40 -12.27
C TRP A 69 9.11 -10.31 -13.25
N LYS A 70 9.31 -10.13 -14.57
CA LYS A 70 8.65 -10.95 -15.59
C LYS A 70 9.07 -12.43 -15.53
N GLN A 71 10.29 -12.70 -15.08
CA GLN A 71 10.87 -14.05 -14.96
C GLN A 71 10.61 -14.69 -13.58
N LEU A 72 9.97 -13.96 -12.66
CA LEU A 72 9.64 -14.45 -11.33
C LEU A 72 8.59 -15.56 -11.43
N LYS A 73 9.02 -16.81 -11.20
CA LYS A 73 8.16 -18.00 -11.34
C LYS A 73 7.05 -18.06 -10.30
N GLU A 74 7.30 -17.51 -9.12
CA GLU A 74 6.38 -17.52 -7.97
C GLU A 74 5.35 -16.39 -8.06
N ARG A 75 5.44 -15.51 -9.07
CA ARG A 75 4.53 -14.39 -9.25
C ARG A 75 3.11 -14.87 -9.58
N ASN A 76 2.13 -14.33 -8.87
CA ASN A 76 0.72 -14.50 -9.17
C ASN A 76 0.35 -13.85 -10.51
N ALA A 77 -0.04 -14.68 -11.49
CA ALA A 77 -0.54 -14.19 -12.78
C ALA A 77 -1.99 -13.72 -12.67
N VAL A 78 -2.28 -12.56 -13.23
CA VAL A 78 -3.67 -12.13 -13.51
C VAL A 78 -4.22 -13.05 -14.59
N THR A 79 -5.41 -13.60 -14.36
CA THR A 79 -6.11 -14.49 -15.32
C THR A 79 -7.57 -14.10 -15.43
N ASP A 80 -8.28 -14.55 -16.47
CA ASP A 80 -9.72 -14.27 -16.60
C ASP A 80 -10.55 -14.78 -15.41
N ARG A 81 -10.08 -15.82 -14.73
CA ARG A 81 -10.73 -16.39 -13.53
C ARG A 81 -10.34 -15.68 -12.23
N ARG A 82 -9.15 -15.08 -12.18
CA ARG A 82 -8.56 -14.44 -11.00
C ARG A 82 -8.01 -13.08 -11.36
N ARG A 83 -8.90 -12.09 -11.38
CA ARG A 83 -8.59 -10.71 -11.77
C ARG A 83 -9.18 -9.63 -10.87
N THR A 84 -9.99 -10.00 -9.88
CA THR A 84 -10.69 -9.02 -9.03
C THR A 84 -9.86 -8.66 -7.82
N ILE A 85 -9.63 -7.38 -7.57
CA ILE A 85 -9.07 -6.92 -6.29
C ILE A 85 -10.24 -6.67 -5.34
N TYR A 86 -10.22 -7.34 -4.19
CA TYR A 86 -11.23 -7.14 -3.15
C TYR A 86 -10.68 -6.24 -2.05
N VAL A 87 -11.52 -5.33 -1.54
CA VAL A 87 -11.23 -4.49 -0.39
C VAL A 87 -12.23 -4.84 0.71
N VAL A 88 -11.72 -5.21 1.89
CA VAL A 88 -12.53 -5.51 3.07
C VAL A 88 -12.57 -4.26 3.94
N ALA A 89 -13.78 -3.82 4.29
CA ALA A 89 -13.97 -2.69 5.20
C ALA A 89 -13.50 -3.03 6.63
N PRO A 90 -13.22 -2.01 7.47
CA PRO A 90 -12.89 -2.23 8.87
C PRO A 90 -13.89 -3.17 9.58
N PRO A 91 -13.41 -4.18 10.33
CA PRO A 91 -14.29 -5.10 11.05
C PRO A 91 -15.21 -4.36 12.02
N LYS A 92 -16.44 -4.85 12.16
CA LYS A 92 -17.38 -4.35 13.17
C LYS A 92 -16.98 -4.85 14.55
N VAL A 93 -17.50 -4.20 15.58
CA VAL A 93 -17.27 -4.60 16.97
C VAL A 93 -18.59 -5.10 17.57
N THR A 94 -18.56 -6.31 18.14
CA THR A 94 -19.73 -6.88 18.83
C THR A 94 -19.91 -6.27 20.22
N GLN A 95 -21.09 -6.45 20.81
CA GLN A 95 -21.45 -5.83 22.09
C GLN A 95 -20.51 -6.22 23.24
N ASP A 96 -19.97 -7.45 23.20
CA ASP A 96 -19.12 -7.98 24.26
C ASP A 96 -17.70 -7.38 24.28
N VAL A 97 -17.27 -6.77 23.17
CA VAL A 97 -15.93 -6.19 23.00
C VAL A 97 -15.95 -4.73 22.53
N GLN A 98 -16.98 -3.95 22.87
CA GLN A 98 -17.10 -2.53 22.51
C GLN A 98 -15.90 -1.65 22.89
N PHE A 99 -15.08 -2.07 23.85
CA PHE A 99 -13.85 -1.37 24.21
C PHE A 99 -12.83 -1.33 23.05
N VAL A 100 -12.90 -2.25 22.08
CA VAL A 100 -11.99 -2.32 20.93
C VAL A 100 -12.10 -1.09 20.04
N ASP A 101 -13.28 -0.47 19.90
CA ASP A 101 -13.43 0.77 19.12
C ASP A 101 -12.60 1.92 19.70
N HIS A 102 -12.43 1.95 21.03
CA HIS A 102 -11.65 2.99 21.70
C HIS A 102 -10.15 2.86 21.42
N TRP A 103 -9.67 1.69 21.01
CA TRP A 103 -8.26 1.47 20.65
C TRP A 103 -7.87 2.12 19.32
N ALA A 104 -8.85 2.44 18.46
CA ALA A 104 -8.60 3.17 17.20
C ALA A 104 -8.40 4.68 17.41
N VAL A 105 -8.61 5.19 18.64
CA VAL A 105 -8.46 6.60 18.98
C VAL A 105 -7.10 6.80 19.69
N PRO A 106 -6.22 7.67 19.17
CA PRO A 106 -4.93 7.95 19.80
C PRO A 106 -5.09 8.65 21.15
N GLU A 107 -4.17 8.41 22.08
CA GLU A 107 -4.20 9.03 23.40
C GLU A 107 -3.95 10.55 23.31
N GLY A 108 -4.73 11.35 24.06
CA GLY A 108 -4.50 12.79 24.19
C GLY A 108 -5.03 13.69 23.06
N ILE A 109 -5.80 13.17 22.10
CA ILE A 109 -6.45 13.99 21.05
C ILE A 109 -7.95 14.19 21.37
N ALA A 110 -8.39 15.45 21.48
CA ALA A 110 -9.78 15.80 21.78
C ALA A 110 -10.72 15.78 20.54
N ASP A 111 -10.17 15.91 19.33
CA ASP A 111 -10.93 15.98 18.08
C ASP A 111 -10.33 15.02 17.02
N ALA A 112 -10.68 13.75 17.11
CA ALA A 112 -10.30 12.77 16.09
C ALA A 112 -10.93 13.13 14.74
N ILE A 113 -10.12 13.13 13.69
CA ILE A 113 -10.59 13.32 12.32
C ILE A 113 -11.40 12.07 11.91
N LYS A 114 -12.32 12.21 10.96
CA LYS A 114 -13.05 11.05 10.45
C LYS A 114 -12.13 10.21 9.56
N ALA A 115 -12.08 8.90 9.80
CA ALA A 115 -11.35 7.97 8.94
C ALA A 115 -11.85 8.04 7.48
N PRO A 116 -10.97 7.79 6.49
CA PRO A 116 -11.37 7.83 5.08
C PRO A 116 -12.48 6.84 4.76
N ALA A 117 -13.39 7.23 3.86
CA ALA A 117 -14.43 6.34 3.39
C ALA A 117 -13.82 5.19 2.57
N VAL A 118 -14.28 3.96 2.80
CA VAL A 118 -13.80 2.77 2.07
C VAL A 118 -14.05 2.92 0.57
N GLU A 119 -15.15 3.57 0.20
CA GLU A 119 -15.51 3.85 -1.18
C GLU A 119 -14.49 4.76 -1.87
N ASP A 120 -13.94 5.75 -1.17
CA ASP A 120 -12.90 6.62 -1.75
C ASP A 120 -11.60 5.86 -1.95
N ILE A 121 -11.24 4.94 -1.04
CA ILE A 121 -10.09 4.06 -1.18
C ILE A 121 -10.29 3.10 -2.37
N VAL A 122 -11.46 2.47 -2.48
CA VAL A 122 -11.80 1.58 -3.61
C VAL A 122 -11.75 2.33 -4.94
N ASN A 123 -12.30 3.56 -4.99
CA ASN A 123 -12.27 4.39 -6.19
C ASN A 123 -10.84 4.78 -6.58
N TYR A 124 -9.98 5.08 -5.61
CA TYR A 124 -8.56 5.35 -5.87
C TYR A 124 -7.86 4.11 -6.41
N LEU A 125 -8.04 2.97 -5.76
CA LEU A 125 -7.43 1.70 -6.16
C LEU A 125 -7.94 1.24 -7.53
N GLN A 126 -9.20 1.50 -7.87
CA GLN A 126 -9.75 1.26 -9.21
C GLN A 126 -9.07 2.11 -10.29
N ALA A 127 -8.69 3.34 -9.96
CA ALA A 127 -7.89 4.19 -10.84
C ALA A 127 -6.42 3.75 -10.89
N PHE A 128 -5.83 3.39 -9.74
CA PHE A 128 -4.42 3.02 -9.62
C PHE A 128 -4.12 1.66 -10.27
N TYR A 129 -4.96 0.67 -10.05
CA TYR A 129 -4.89 -0.67 -10.66
C TYR A 129 -5.81 -0.79 -11.87
N HIS A 130 -5.85 0.27 -12.69
CA HIS A 130 -6.68 0.32 -13.89
C HIS A 130 -6.48 -0.93 -14.76
N GLY A 131 -7.57 -1.42 -15.38
CA GLY A 131 -7.62 -2.70 -16.11
C GLY A 131 -8.15 -3.89 -15.29
N LEU A 132 -8.17 -3.78 -13.95
CA LEU A 132 -8.73 -4.78 -13.06
C LEU A 132 -9.96 -4.25 -12.29
N PRO A 133 -11.01 -5.07 -12.09
CA PRO A 133 -12.12 -4.67 -11.23
C PRO A 133 -11.67 -4.61 -9.76
N VAL A 134 -12.01 -3.52 -9.07
CA VAL A 134 -11.82 -3.36 -7.63
C VAL A 134 -13.19 -3.29 -6.97
N ARG A 135 -13.43 -4.12 -5.95
CA ARG A 135 -14.76 -4.26 -5.32
C ARG A 135 -14.64 -4.33 -3.81
N VAL A 136 -15.66 -3.83 -3.11
CA VAL A 136 -15.82 -4.11 -1.68
C VAL A 136 -16.25 -5.57 -1.53
N LEU A 137 -15.58 -6.31 -0.65
CA LEU A 137 -16.05 -7.62 -0.21
C LEU A 137 -17.01 -7.42 0.96
N HIS A 138 -18.29 -7.75 0.73
CA HIS A 138 -19.33 -7.59 1.74
C HIS A 138 -19.50 -8.80 2.64
N GLU A 139 -19.12 -9.99 2.17
CA GLU A 139 -19.27 -11.26 2.88
C GLU A 139 -17.94 -12.04 2.85
N PRO A 140 -17.49 -12.62 3.98
CA PRO A 140 -18.15 -12.57 5.29
C PRO A 140 -18.00 -11.19 5.96
N GLU A 141 -19.02 -10.79 6.73
CA GLU A 141 -18.93 -9.61 7.60
C GLU A 141 -18.01 -9.89 8.80
N LEU A 142 -16.84 -9.25 8.81
CA LEU A 142 -15.86 -9.43 9.88
C LEU A 142 -16.28 -8.70 11.15
N CYS A 143 -16.21 -9.42 12.28
CA CYS A 143 -16.58 -8.90 13.59
C CYS A 143 -15.51 -9.23 14.64
N PHE A 144 -15.08 -8.24 15.41
CA PHE A 144 -14.35 -8.47 16.64
C PHE A 144 -15.25 -9.13 17.69
N VAL A 145 -14.74 -10.21 18.28
CA VAL A 145 -15.39 -11.01 19.33
C VAL A 145 -14.40 -11.28 20.47
N ASP A 146 -14.92 -11.67 21.64
CA ASP A 146 -14.07 -12.08 22.77
C ASP A 146 -13.29 -13.35 22.41
N TRP A 147 -12.01 -13.40 22.77
CA TRP A 147 -11.20 -14.60 22.57
C TRP A 147 -11.36 -15.53 23.79
N GLU A 148 -12.14 -16.60 23.64
CA GLU A 148 -12.20 -17.67 24.63
C GLU A 148 -11.12 -18.72 24.35
N ASP A 149 -9.92 -18.50 24.90
CA ASP A 149 -8.92 -19.56 25.03
C ASP A 149 -9.56 -20.74 25.77
N GLY A 150 -9.86 -21.85 25.09
CA GLY A 150 -10.49 -23.06 25.66
C GLY A 150 -9.74 -23.71 26.84
N VAL A 151 -8.70 -23.07 27.35
CA VAL A 151 -8.06 -23.34 28.64
C VAL A 151 -8.93 -22.74 29.74
N ARG A 152 -9.59 -23.60 30.54
CA ARG A 152 -10.28 -23.23 31.79
C ARG A 152 -9.57 -22.07 32.48
N LYS A 153 -10.23 -20.90 32.55
CA LYS A 153 -9.77 -19.67 33.22
C LYS A 153 -9.07 -20.01 34.53
N LYS A 154 -7.73 -20.10 34.53
CA LYS A 154 -6.97 -19.78 35.75
C LYS A 154 -7.32 -18.33 35.99
N VAL A 155 -7.91 -18.05 37.14
CA VAL A 155 -8.31 -16.70 37.53
C VAL A 155 -7.06 -15.83 37.49
N SER A 156 -6.87 -15.11 36.37
CA SER A 156 -5.86 -14.08 36.24
C SER A 156 -6.12 -13.08 37.35
N SER A 157 -5.10 -12.77 38.16
CA SER A 157 -5.26 -11.78 39.23
C SER A 157 -5.67 -10.43 38.63
N GLU A 158 -6.36 -9.61 39.43
CA GLU A 158 -6.72 -8.24 39.05
C GLU A 158 -5.50 -7.42 38.60
N SER A 159 -4.31 -7.73 39.12
CA SER A 159 -3.05 -7.11 38.73
C SER A 159 -2.58 -7.48 37.32
N ASP A 160 -2.85 -8.69 36.84
CA ASP A 160 -2.46 -9.13 35.50
C ASP A 160 -3.37 -8.51 34.42
N ARG A 161 -4.67 -8.36 34.74
CA ARG A 161 -5.64 -7.69 33.86
C ARG A 161 -5.39 -6.20 33.68
N ALA A 162 -4.72 -5.56 34.64
CA ALA A 162 -4.32 -4.17 34.55
C ALA A 162 -3.07 -3.95 33.69
N ARG A 163 -2.32 -5.02 33.37
CA ARG A 163 -0.97 -4.93 32.80
C ARG A 163 -0.91 -5.21 31.29
N LYS A 164 -1.84 -6.00 30.75
CA LYS A 164 -1.91 -6.33 29.32
C LYS A 164 -3.37 -6.21 28.82
N PRO A 165 -3.62 -5.57 27.66
CA PRO A 165 -4.93 -5.59 27.02
C PRO A 165 -5.38 -7.03 26.77
N ARG A 166 -6.69 -7.28 26.76
CA ARG A 166 -7.21 -8.61 26.44
C ARG A 166 -7.04 -8.86 24.95
N ASP A 167 -6.58 -10.05 24.60
CA ASP A 167 -6.62 -10.50 23.22
C ASP A 167 -8.08 -10.65 22.75
N VAL A 168 -8.28 -10.53 21.45
CA VAL A 168 -9.60 -10.64 20.81
C VAL A 168 -9.53 -11.61 19.66
N ALA A 169 -10.67 -11.92 19.04
CA ALA A 169 -10.73 -12.70 17.81
C ALA A 169 -11.45 -11.92 16.71
N LEU A 170 -11.17 -12.27 15.46
CA LEU A 170 -11.98 -11.86 14.32
C LEU A 170 -12.79 -13.05 13.80
N ALA A 171 -14.11 -12.92 13.86
CA ALA A 171 -15.04 -13.88 13.30
C ALA A 171 -15.12 -13.70 11.77
N THR A 172 -14.89 -14.78 11.02
CA THR A 172 -14.91 -14.83 9.55
C THR A 172 -16.17 -15.50 8.99
N GLY A 173 -17.19 -15.68 9.83
CA GLY A 173 -18.41 -16.43 9.53
C GLY A 173 -18.25 -17.95 9.58
N SER A 174 -17.04 -18.48 9.37
CA SER A 174 -16.73 -19.92 9.46
C SER A 174 -15.89 -20.29 10.69
N GLU A 175 -15.02 -19.38 11.12
CA GLU A 175 -14.16 -19.55 12.28
C GLU A 175 -13.93 -18.21 13.00
N ALA A 176 -13.23 -18.26 14.13
CA ALA A 176 -12.77 -17.09 14.87
C ALA A 176 -11.26 -17.19 15.04
N ILE A 177 -10.53 -16.24 14.44
CA ILE A 177 -9.06 -16.25 14.42
C ILE A 177 -8.55 -15.32 15.50
N HIS A 178 -7.64 -15.82 16.35
CA HIS A 178 -7.02 -15.08 17.45
C HIS A 178 -6.20 -13.90 16.94
N ILE A 179 -6.46 -12.73 17.49
CA ILE A 179 -5.69 -11.50 17.28
C ILE A 179 -4.99 -11.14 18.59
N ARG A 180 -3.66 -11.24 18.58
CA ARG A 180 -2.83 -10.80 19.71
C ARG A 180 -2.86 -9.29 19.84
N VAL A 181 -2.92 -8.81 21.08
CA VAL A 181 -2.98 -7.39 21.42
C VAL A 181 -1.85 -7.03 22.36
N ARG A 182 -1.21 -5.88 22.11
CA ARG A 182 -0.22 -5.29 23.03
C ARG A 182 -0.60 -3.85 23.41
N LYS A 183 -0.10 -3.39 24.55
CA LYS A 183 -0.20 -1.99 24.96
C LYS A 183 0.90 -1.18 24.28
N TYR A 184 0.61 0.05 23.89
CA TYR A 184 1.61 0.99 23.37
C TYR A 184 1.36 2.40 23.91
N GLU A 185 2.29 3.33 23.69
CA GLU A 185 2.20 4.69 24.26
C GLU A 185 1.27 5.61 23.46
N SER A 186 1.22 5.47 22.13
CA SER A 186 0.46 6.37 21.25
C SER A 186 -1.03 6.00 21.13
N PHE A 187 -1.34 4.72 21.31
CA PHE A 187 -2.69 4.16 21.24
C PHE A 187 -2.92 3.25 22.43
N PRO A 188 -4.16 3.15 22.95
CA PRO A 188 -4.47 2.27 24.08
C PRO A 188 -4.06 0.81 23.85
N ALA A 189 -4.10 0.35 22.59
CA ALA A 189 -3.65 -0.96 22.17
C ALA A 189 -3.27 -1.01 20.69
N GLN A 190 -2.37 -1.94 20.33
CA GLN A 190 -2.01 -2.30 18.97
C GLN A 190 -2.41 -3.74 18.66
N LEU A 191 -2.85 -4.01 17.44
CA LEU A 191 -3.22 -5.34 16.95
C LEU A 191 -2.06 -5.99 16.18
N ASN A 192 -1.88 -7.30 16.34
CA ASN A 192 -0.83 -8.01 15.62
C ASN A 192 -1.19 -8.18 14.14
N LEU A 193 -0.30 -7.67 13.28
CA LEU A 193 -0.47 -7.63 11.83
C LEU A 193 -0.44 -9.02 11.19
N ASN A 194 0.45 -9.90 11.66
CA ASN A 194 0.52 -11.27 11.14
C ASN A 194 -0.79 -12.04 11.37
N ASN A 195 -1.43 -11.87 12.53
CA ASN A 195 -2.74 -12.48 12.79
C ASN A 195 -3.86 -11.93 11.90
N LEU A 196 -3.82 -10.64 11.55
CA LEU A 196 -4.76 -10.04 10.59
C LEU A 196 -4.53 -10.55 9.16
N LEU A 197 -3.27 -10.83 8.79
CA LEU A 197 -2.95 -11.45 7.49
C LEU A 197 -3.49 -12.89 7.42
N ASP A 198 -3.43 -13.65 8.51
CA ASP A 198 -4.06 -14.99 8.58
C ASP A 198 -5.58 -14.91 8.35
N VAL A 199 -6.25 -13.90 8.94
CA VAL A 199 -7.67 -13.62 8.67
C VAL A 199 -7.88 -13.33 7.18
N ALA A 200 -7.10 -12.42 6.60
CA ALA A 200 -7.21 -12.05 5.19
C ALA A 200 -7.04 -13.28 4.26
N ILE A 201 -6.14 -14.21 4.60
CA ILE A 201 -5.95 -15.47 3.88
C ILE A 201 -7.20 -16.36 3.97
N SER A 202 -7.78 -16.50 5.16
CA SER A 202 -8.94 -17.37 5.40
C SER A 202 -10.18 -16.96 4.60
N ILE A 203 -10.34 -15.66 4.32
CA ILE A 203 -11.52 -15.11 3.62
C ILE A 203 -11.27 -14.79 2.15
N LEU A 204 -10.07 -15.06 1.63
CA LEU A 204 -9.68 -14.70 0.27
C LEU A 204 -10.56 -15.41 -0.78
N PRO A 205 -11.36 -14.69 -1.58
CA PRO A 205 -12.23 -15.32 -2.58
C PRO A 205 -11.46 -16.06 -3.67
N ASP A 206 -12.08 -17.11 -4.22
CA ASP A 206 -11.47 -17.95 -5.27
C ASP A 206 -11.16 -17.20 -6.57
N ASP A 207 -11.98 -16.19 -6.89
CA ASP A 207 -11.86 -15.32 -8.07
C ASP A 207 -11.02 -14.06 -7.82
N ALA A 208 -10.56 -13.86 -6.58
CA ALA A 208 -9.73 -12.74 -6.22
C ALA A 208 -8.37 -12.84 -6.94
N TYR A 209 -7.92 -11.74 -7.52
CA TYR A 209 -6.50 -11.54 -7.76
C TYR A 209 -5.78 -11.28 -6.44
N ALA A 210 -6.29 -10.34 -5.64
CA ALA A 210 -5.76 -9.98 -4.33
C ALA A 210 -6.87 -9.49 -3.40
N LEU A 211 -6.62 -9.53 -2.10
CA LEU A 211 -7.50 -8.97 -1.07
C LEU A 211 -6.73 -7.98 -0.19
N LEU A 212 -7.26 -6.79 -0.05
CA LEU A 212 -6.78 -5.76 0.87
C LEU A 212 -7.77 -5.63 2.02
N MET A 213 -7.31 -5.90 3.24
CA MET A 213 -8.09 -5.68 4.46
C MET A 213 -7.72 -4.33 5.08
N ILE A 214 -8.73 -3.51 5.35
CA ILE A 214 -8.56 -2.23 6.04
C ILE A 214 -8.91 -2.43 7.52
N VAL A 215 -8.11 -1.86 8.42
CA VAL A 215 -8.37 -1.83 9.86
C VAL A 215 -8.17 -0.44 10.42
N ASN A 216 -8.97 -0.03 11.42
CA ASN A 216 -8.88 1.32 11.99
C ASN A 216 -7.81 1.43 13.10
N HIS A 217 -7.32 0.29 13.55
CA HIS A 217 -6.47 0.15 14.74
C HIS A 217 -5.00 0.21 14.39
N ASP A 218 -4.20 0.69 15.33
CA ASP A 218 -2.74 0.71 15.19
C ASP A 218 -2.19 -0.72 15.22
N LEU A 219 -1.07 -0.94 14.51
CA LEU A 219 -0.56 -2.28 14.21
C LEU A 219 0.88 -2.47 14.62
N TYR A 220 1.23 -3.72 14.90
CA TYR A 220 2.61 -4.16 15.08
C TYR A 220 2.83 -5.52 14.41
N GLU A 221 4.04 -5.78 13.91
CA GLU A 221 4.40 -7.07 13.34
C GLU A 221 5.12 -7.93 14.39
N ASP A 222 6.21 -7.43 14.95
CA ASP A 222 7.06 -8.06 15.96
C ASP A 222 7.30 -7.16 17.20
N GLU A 223 7.94 -7.73 18.23
CA GLU A 223 8.15 -7.06 19.52
C GLU A 223 9.08 -5.83 19.43
N ASP A 224 9.96 -5.79 18.43
CA ASP A 224 10.92 -4.72 18.20
C ASP A 224 10.36 -3.58 17.33
N ASP A 225 9.16 -3.77 16.74
CA ASP A 225 8.54 -2.74 15.89
C ASP A 225 7.83 -1.69 16.72
N ASP A 226 7.96 -0.42 16.31
CA ASP A 226 7.22 0.68 16.93
C ASP A 226 5.76 0.74 16.43
N PHE A 227 5.57 0.70 15.11
CA PHE A 227 4.25 0.70 14.46
C PHE A 227 4.38 0.23 12.99
N CYS A 228 3.27 -0.24 12.40
CA CYS A 228 3.20 -0.59 10.97
C CYS A 228 1.96 0.01 10.31
N CYS A 229 2.12 0.73 9.18
CA CYS A 229 0.97 1.25 8.43
C CYS A 229 0.28 0.19 7.56
N GLY A 230 0.99 -0.87 7.21
CA GLY A 230 0.48 -1.98 6.42
C GLY A 230 1.54 -3.05 6.22
N ARG A 231 1.10 -4.19 5.68
CA ARG A 231 1.96 -5.30 5.25
C ARG A 231 1.23 -6.14 4.22
N ALA A 232 1.98 -6.73 3.30
CA ALA A 232 1.49 -7.71 2.35
C ALA A 232 2.21 -9.04 2.44
N TYR A 233 1.45 -10.13 2.33
CA TYR A 233 1.98 -11.44 1.95
C TYR A 233 1.70 -11.64 0.47
N GLY A 234 2.56 -11.06 -0.38
CA GLY A 234 2.34 -10.98 -1.81
C GLY A 234 2.14 -12.33 -2.51
N GLY A 235 2.85 -13.37 -2.07
CA GLY A 235 2.66 -14.75 -2.54
C GLY A 235 1.26 -15.30 -2.21
N SER A 236 0.73 -14.97 -1.03
CA SER A 236 -0.62 -15.34 -0.57
C SER A 236 -1.71 -14.43 -1.10
N ARG A 237 -1.36 -13.35 -1.82
CA ARG A 237 -2.27 -12.38 -2.46
C ARG A 237 -3.12 -11.59 -1.45
N VAL A 238 -2.58 -11.34 -0.26
CA VAL A 238 -3.28 -10.56 0.76
C VAL A 238 -2.42 -9.40 1.25
N ALA A 239 -3.09 -8.33 1.64
CA ALA A 239 -2.52 -7.17 2.29
C ALA A 239 -3.44 -6.67 3.41
N VAL A 240 -2.86 -6.08 4.45
CA VAL A 240 -3.57 -5.39 5.52
C VAL A 240 -3.02 -3.98 5.60
N VAL A 241 -3.91 -2.99 5.69
CA VAL A 241 -3.55 -1.58 5.87
C VAL A 241 -4.31 -1.00 7.05
N SER A 242 -3.57 -0.32 7.93
CA SER A 242 -4.14 0.46 9.00
C SER A 242 -4.52 1.84 8.51
N THR A 243 -5.68 2.33 8.94
CA THR A 243 -6.01 3.74 8.86
C THR A 243 -5.69 4.48 10.16
N ALA A 244 -5.10 3.87 11.19
CA ALA A 244 -4.80 4.58 12.44
C ALA A 244 -3.99 5.86 12.15
N SER A 245 -4.56 7.02 12.50
CA SER A 245 -3.91 8.29 12.23
C SER A 245 -2.91 8.60 13.33
N PRO A 246 -1.62 8.76 13.04
CA PRO A 246 -0.73 9.43 13.98
C PRO A 246 -1.25 10.86 14.21
N THR A 247 -1.01 11.38 15.41
CA THR A 247 -1.40 12.71 15.88
C THR A 247 -1.02 13.81 14.85
N LEU A 248 -1.97 14.24 14.03
CA LEU A 248 -1.80 15.42 13.18
C LEU A 248 -2.02 16.65 14.07
N GLY A 249 -0.98 17.08 14.79
CA GLY A 249 -1.04 18.32 15.56
C GLY A 249 -1.15 19.49 14.61
N THR A 250 -2.29 20.18 14.50
CA THR A 250 -2.36 21.25 13.50
C THR A 250 -3.25 22.45 13.83
N THR A 251 -2.80 23.57 13.27
CA THR A 251 -3.50 24.82 12.97
C THR A 251 -4.17 24.80 11.58
N GLN A 252 -4.25 23.63 10.93
CA GLN A 252 -4.76 23.46 9.56
C GLN A 252 -6.27 23.21 9.56
N SER A 253 -6.92 23.40 8.39
CA SER A 253 -8.35 23.12 8.27
C SER A 253 -8.65 21.62 8.37
N ARG A 254 -9.77 21.25 9.00
CA ARG A 254 -10.21 19.85 9.16
C ARG A 254 -10.28 19.08 7.83
N ARG A 255 -10.84 19.70 6.79
CA ARG A 255 -10.93 19.11 5.45
C ARG A 255 -9.56 18.76 4.88
N HIS A 256 -8.57 19.63 5.07
CA HIS A 256 -7.22 19.37 4.60
C HIS A 256 -6.63 18.13 5.29
N LEU A 257 -6.84 17.98 6.60
CA LEU A 257 -6.35 16.80 7.34
C LEU A 257 -7.05 15.51 6.90
N GLU A 258 -8.35 15.56 6.62
CA GLU A 258 -9.12 14.42 6.09
C GLU A 258 -8.55 13.95 4.73
N LEU A 259 -8.19 14.89 3.86
CA LEU A 259 -7.62 14.57 2.54
C LEU A 259 -6.16 14.12 2.60
N LEU A 260 -5.35 14.72 3.48
CA LEU A 260 -4.01 14.23 3.79
C LEU A 260 -4.06 12.78 4.27
N TRP A 261 -4.99 12.45 5.17
CA TRP A 261 -5.16 11.09 5.68
C TRP A 261 -5.61 10.13 4.58
N LEU A 262 -6.62 10.48 3.79
CA LEU A 262 -7.04 9.67 2.63
C LEU A 262 -5.86 9.40 1.68
N SER A 263 -5.08 10.42 1.35
CA SER A 263 -3.94 10.27 0.43
C SER A 263 -2.87 9.30 0.96
N ARG A 264 -2.60 9.32 2.28
CA ARG A 264 -1.67 8.39 2.92
C ARG A 264 -2.19 6.96 2.86
N VAL A 265 -3.44 6.73 3.23
CA VAL A 265 -4.06 5.40 3.16
C VAL A 265 -4.06 4.87 1.74
N CYS A 266 -4.43 5.69 0.75
CA CYS A 266 -4.39 5.35 -0.66
C CYS A 266 -2.98 4.94 -1.15
N LYS A 267 -1.96 5.69 -0.72
CA LYS A 267 -0.57 5.41 -1.06
C LYS A 267 -0.09 4.10 -0.44
N THR A 268 -0.32 3.89 0.86
CA THR A 268 0.04 2.64 1.55
C THR A 268 -0.72 1.45 0.96
N ALA A 269 -2.03 1.57 0.73
CA ALA A 269 -2.82 0.53 0.07
C ALA A 269 -2.29 0.18 -1.33
N SER A 270 -1.83 1.18 -2.08
CA SER A 270 -1.21 0.95 -3.38
C SER A 270 0.14 0.26 -3.26
N HIS A 271 0.96 0.63 -2.28
CA HIS A 271 2.23 -0.04 -1.99
C HIS A 271 2.01 -1.53 -1.65
N GLU A 272 1.16 -1.82 -0.67
CA GLU A 272 0.95 -3.19 -0.19
C GLU A 272 0.30 -4.09 -1.26
N LEU A 273 -0.66 -3.57 -2.03
CA LEU A 273 -1.19 -4.31 -3.17
C LEU A 273 -0.12 -4.53 -4.24
N GLY A 274 0.85 -3.64 -4.40
CA GLY A 274 1.94 -3.77 -5.36
C GLY A 274 2.78 -5.02 -5.10
N HIS A 275 2.98 -5.37 -3.83
CA HIS A 275 3.60 -6.63 -3.43
C HIS A 275 2.78 -7.86 -3.83
N CYS A 276 1.45 -7.79 -3.87
CA CYS A 276 0.60 -8.87 -4.41
C CYS A 276 0.81 -9.08 -5.92
N PHE A 277 1.26 -8.06 -6.65
CA PHE A 277 1.72 -8.17 -8.04
C PHE A 277 3.16 -8.71 -8.16
N GLY A 278 3.81 -9.03 -7.04
CA GLY A 278 5.20 -9.46 -6.98
C GLY A 278 6.20 -8.33 -7.22
N ILE A 279 5.79 -7.08 -7.03
CA ILE A 279 6.68 -5.91 -7.16
C ILE A 279 7.41 -5.71 -5.83
N ASP A 280 8.74 -5.80 -5.84
CA ASP A 280 9.58 -5.56 -4.65
C ASP A 280 9.85 -4.06 -4.45
N HIS A 281 10.50 -3.69 -3.34
CA HIS A 281 10.87 -2.30 -3.10
C HIS A 281 11.72 -1.72 -4.25
N CYS A 282 11.36 -0.52 -4.69
CA CYS A 282 11.99 0.15 -5.81
C CYS A 282 13.13 1.06 -5.34
N ILE A 283 14.28 0.93 -6.02
CA ILE A 283 15.47 1.74 -5.71
C ILE A 283 15.92 2.59 -6.90
N TYR A 284 15.22 2.58 -8.03
CA TYR A 284 15.69 3.21 -9.27
C TYR A 284 15.38 4.71 -9.32
N TYR A 285 14.21 5.08 -8.81
CA TYR A 285 13.58 6.38 -8.88
C TYR A 285 12.81 6.64 -7.59
N ALA A 286 12.42 7.89 -7.34
CA ALA A 286 11.33 8.15 -6.41
C ALA A 286 10.08 7.38 -6.91
N CYS A 287 9.44 6.61 -6.04
CA CYS A 287 8.37 5.68 -6.40
C CYS A 287 7.54 5.35 -5.16
N VAL A 288 6.22 5.16 -5.32
CA VAL A 288 5.36 4.64 -4.25
C VAL A 288 5.78 3.24 -3.79
N MET A 289 6.46 2.47 -4.63
CA MET A 289 7.02 1.16 -4.27
C MET A 289 8.37 1.26 -3.55
N GLN A 290 8.87 2.43 -3.15
CA GLN A 290 10.06 2.50 -2.29
C GLN A 290 9.72 1.93 -0.92
N GLY A 291 10.61 1.14 -0.32
CA GLY A 291 10.42 0.73 1.06
C GLY A 291 10.66 1.89 2.02
N THR A 292 10.16 1.73 3.24
CA THR A 292 10.09 2.79 4.25
C THR A 292 10.48 2.26 5.61
N ALA A 293 11.34 3.00 6.31
CA ALA A 293 11.70 2.73 7.71
C ALA A 293 10.83 3.53 8.71
N GLY A 294 9.87 4.33 8.23
CA GLY A 294 8.95 5.06 9.11
C GLY A 294 8.16 6.19 8.43
N LEU A 295 7.21 6.77 9.18
CA LEU A 295 6.24 7.77 8.68
C LEU A 295 6.89 8.99 8.02
N SER A 296 8.05 9.42 8.52
CA SER A 296 8.73 10.59 7.97
C SER A 296 9.34 10.33 6.59
N GLU A 297 9.81 9.10 6.35
CA GLU A 297 10.28 8.65 5.04
C GLU A 297 9.09 8.44 4.11
N ASP A 298 8.07 7.71 4.57
CA ASP A 298 6.82 7.50 3.83
C ASP A 298 6.25 8.84 3.32
N ALA A 299 6.14 9.86 4.18
CA ALA A 299 5.58 11.16 3.82
C ALA A 299 6.34 11.89 2.69
N ARG A 300 7.60 11.56 2.41
CA ARG A 300 8.40 12.14 1.31
C ARG A 300 8.27 11.35 0.00
N GLN A 301 7.78 10.12 0.06
CA GLN A 301 7.64 9.28 -1.14
C GLN A 301 6.47 9.77 -2.00
N PRO A 302 6.62 9.75 -3.33
CA PRO A 302 5.58 10.21 -4.24
C PRO A 302 4.42 9.21 -4.33
N PRO A 303 3.21 9.66 -4.73
CA PRO A 303 2.05 8.79 -4.94
C PRO A 303 2.07 8.05 -6.30
N TYR A 304 3.08 8.28 -7.15
CA TYR A 304 3.19 7.66 -8.47
C TYR A 304 4.13 6.45 -8.47
N VAL A 305 3.95 5.54 -9.44
CA VAL A 305 4.97 4.52 -9.76
C VAL A 305 5.95 5.04 -10.81
N CYS A 306 7.20 4.62 -10.69
CA CYS A 306 8.25 5.01 -11.62
C CYS A 306 8.16 4.24 -12.97
N PRO A 307 8.99 4.57 -13.98
CA PRO A 307 9.00 3.88 -15.28
C PRO A 307 9.30 2.38 -15.21
N VAL A 308 10.02 1.92 -14.18
CA VAL A 308 10.33 0.50 -13.99
C VAL A 308 9.11 -0.25 -13.47
N ASP A 309 8.40 0.32 -12.50
CA ASP A 309 7.26 -0.35 -11.86
C ASP A 309 5.95 -0.15 -12.62
N SER A 310 5.78 0.96 -13.34
CA SER A 310 4.70 1.11 -14.33
C SER A 310 4.79 0.06 -15.42
N ALA A 311 5.98 -0.25 -15.95
CA ALA A 311 6.15 -1.34 -16.92
C ALA A 311 5.68 -2.70 -16.36
N LYS A 312 5.95 -2.98 -15.08
CA LYS A 312 5.46 -4.19 -14.38
C LYS A 312 3.93 -4.14 -14.23
N LEU A 313 3.42 -3.03 -13.72
CA LEU A 313 2.01 -2.84 -13.38
C LEU A 313 1.12 -2.90 -14.63
N LEU A 314 1.44 -2.12 -15.67
CA LEU A 314 0.71 -2.12 -16.94
C LEU A 314 0.75 -3.49 -17.62
N THR A 315 1.89 -4.20 -17.55
CA THR A 315 1.97 -5.58 -18.04
C THR A 315 1.07 -6.53 -17.23
N ALA A 316 0.94 -6.32 -15.93
CA ALA A 316 0.13 -7.18 -15.08
C ALA A 316 -1.37 -6.92 -15.25
N THR A 317 -1.78 -5.66 -15.30
CA THR A 317 -3.20 -5.28 -15.40
C THR A 317 -3.72 -5.30 -16.83
N GLY A 318 -2.83 -5.21 -17.83
CA GLY A 318 -3.19 -5.09 -19.24
C GLY A 318 -3.75 -3.71 -19.60
N ALA A 319 -3.60 -2.71 -18.74
CA ALA A 319 -4.04 -1.35 -19.02
C ALA A 319 -3.14 -0.65 -20.03
N ASP A 320 -3.76 0.27 -20.77
CA ASP A 320 -3.07 1.30 -21.53
C ASP A 320 -2.55 2.41 -20.59
N GLU A 321 -1.35 2.95 -20.87
CA GLU A 321 -0.72 3.96 -20.00
C GLU A 321 -1.54 5.26 -19.97
N MET A 322 -2.06 5.72 -21.10
CA MET A 322 -2.82 6.98 -21.17
C MET A 322 -4.15 6.85 -20.44
N ASP A 323 -4.87 5.75 -20.62
CA ASP A 323 -6.14 5.53 -19.92
C ASP A 323 -5.95 5.36 -18.41
N TRP A 324 -4.88 4.70 -17.99
CA TRP A 324 -4.50 4.60 -16.58
C TRP A 324 -4.18 5.97 -15.96
N LEU A 325 -3.37 6.80 -16.64
CA LEU A 325 -3.06 8.15 -16.18
C LEU A 325 -4.31 9.05 -16.11
N ARG A 326 -5.21 8.94 -17.10
CA ARG A 326 -6.51 9.67 -17.10
C ARG A 326 -7.40 9.22 -15.95
N ALA A 327 -7.45 7.93 -15.64
CA ALA A 327 -8.25 7.41 -14.53
C ALA A 327 -7.76 7.98 -13.18
N LEU A 328 -6.44 7.99 -12.96
CA LEU A 328 -5.83 8.62 -11.78
C LEU A 328 -6.11 10.12 -11.71
N LEU A 329 -6.00 10.84 -12.83
CA LEU A 329 -6.27 12.27 -12.89
C LEU A 329 -7.73 12.56 -12.52
N GLY A 330 -8.67 11.81 -13.11
CA GLY A 330 -10.09 11.92 -12.83
C GLY A 330 -10.43 11.66 -11.35
N PHE A 331 -9.72 10.77 -10.68
CA PHE A 331 -9.84 10.62 -9.23
C PHE A 331 -9.36 11.87 -8.48
N CYS A 332 -8.15 12.36 -8.78
CA CYS A 332 -7.55 13.49 -8.07
C CYS A 332 -8.39 14.78 -8.22
N GLU A 333 -8.97 15.02 -9.39
CA GLU A 333 -9.76 16.23 -9.67
C GLU A 333 -11.08 16.31 -8.87
N ARG A 334 -11.54 15.20 -8.27
CA ARG A 334 -12.72 15.20 -7.38
C ARG A 334 -12.53 16.03 -6.11
N PHE A 335 -11.29 16.28 -5.69
CA PHE A 335 -10.98 16.88 -4.39
C PHE A 335 -10.59 18.36 -4.45
N GLY A 336 -10.54 18.97 -5.65
CA GLY A 336 -10.25 20.39 -5.85
C GLY A 336 -8.79 20.77 -5.54
N ASP A 337 -8.58 21.96 -4.98
CA ASP A 337 -7.25 22.55 -4.73
C ASP A 337 -6.54 22.02 -3.46
N ASP A 338 -6.87 20.82 -2.99
CA ASP A 338 -6.18 20.22 -1.84
C ASP A 338 -4.73 19.86 -2.19
N ALA A 339 -3.79 20.18 -1.30
CA ALA A 339 -2.37 20.22 -1.62
C ALA A 339 -1.80 18.91 -2.20
N LEU A 340 -2.24 17.73 -1.73
CA LEU A 340 -1.66 16.46 -2.20
C LEU A 340 -2.29 15.97 -3.51
N PHE A 341 -3.63 15.91 -3.58
CA PHE A 341 -4.29 15.48 -4.81
C PHE A 341 -4.16 16.52 -5.93
N ALA A 342 -4.15 17.82 -5.63
CA ALA A 342 -3.88 18.86 -6.62
C ALA A 342 -2.45 18.79 -7.16
N ALA A 343 -1.45 18.56 -6.29
CA ALA A 343 -0.07 18.36 -6.72
C ALA A 343 0.07 17.09 -7.59
N PHE A 344 -0.59 16.00 -7.21
CA PHE A 344 -0.56 14.77 -8.01
C PHE A 344 -1.27 14.96 -9.35
N ALA A 345 -2.44 15.63 -9.38
CA ALA A 345 -3.13 16.00 -10.61
C ALA A 345 -2.26 16.85 -11.54
N ALA A 346 -1.54 17.83 -11.00
CA ALA A 346 -0.61 18.64 -11.78
C ALA A 346 0.51 17.80 -12.41
N TRP A 347 1.10 16.88 -11.64
CA TRP A 347 2.09 15.93 -12.16
C TRP A 347 1.50 15.01 -13.25
N LEU A 348 0.28 14.50 -13.05
CA LEU A 348 -0.41 13.64 -14.02
C LEU A 348 -0.68 14.34 -15.35
N ARG A 349 -1.03 15.64 -15.34
CA ARG A 349 -1.21 16.42 -16.59
C ARG A 349 0.07 16.53 -17.39
N VAL A 350 1.19 16.83 -16.73
CA VAL A 350 2.51 16.85 -17.39
C VAL A 350 2.86 15.47 -17.96
N ARG A 351 2.60 14.39 -17.20
CA ARG A 351 2.82 13.03 -17.69
C ARG A 351 1.98 12.67 -18.90
N LEU A 352 0.71 13.07 -18.92
CA LEU A 352 -0.19 12.85 -20.05
C LEU A 352 0.29 13.57 -21.31
N GLU A 353 0.84 14.77 -21.18
CA GLU A 353 1.48 15.48 -22.31
C GLU A 353 2.73 14.73 -22.80
N GLU A 354 3.60 14.31 -21.87
CA GLU A 354 4.83 13.57 -22.20
C GLU A 354 4.57 12.21 -22.85
N VAL A 355 3.46 11.54 -22.53
CA VAL A 355 3.07 10.27 -23.16
C VAL A 355 2.29 10.52 -24.46
N GLY A 356 1.36 11.47 -24.47
CA GLY A 356 0.54 11.79 -25.66
C GLY A 356 1.33 12.38 -26.83
N VAL A 357 2.44 13.09 -26.58
CA VAL A 357 3.36 13.51 -27.66
C VAL A 357 3.99 12.31 -28.35
N LYS A 358 4.22 11.20 -27.63
CA LYS A 358 4.84 9.99 -28.18
C LYS A 358 3.90 9.22 -29.11
N ASP A 359 2.61 9.15 -28.77
CA ASP A 359 1.60 8.51 -29.62
C ASP A 359 1.44 9.22 -30.99
N LEU A 360 1.86 10.49 -31.10
CA LEU A 360 1.85 11.24 -32.36
C LEU A 360 3.14 11.04 -33.19
N GLU A 361 4.20 10.51 -32.59
CA GLU A 361 5.51 10.29 -33.24
C GLU A 361 5.72 8.85 -33.74
N GLU A 362 4.94 7.87 -33.24
CA GLU A 362 4.85 6.48 -33.75
C GLU A 362 3.86 6.34 -34.92
#